data_AF-A0AAF0H8F0-F1
#
_entry.id   AF-A0AAF0H8F0-F1
#
_cell.length_a   1.000
_cell.length_b   1.000
_cell.length_c   1.000
_cell.angle_alpha   90.00
_cell.angle_beta   90.00
_cell.angle_gamma   90.00
#
_symmetry.space_group_name_H-M   'P 1'
#
loop_
_entity.id
_entity.type
_entity.pdbx_description
1 polymer ?
#
loop_
_entity_poly.entity_id
_entity_poly.type
_entity_poly.pdbx_seq_one_letter_code
_entity_poly.pdbx_strand_id
1 'polypeptide(L)' 'MRPKHKLPEADPVSHIIAWHDGDHRAATETLMEDVAHLRMQLALATAAMGRGFTRGWVPSEKRDAV' A
#
# COMPACT_ATOMS: atom_id res chain seq x y z
N MET A 1 -4.96 16.36 -0.56
CA MET A 1 -5.80 15.82 -1.65
C MET A 1 -5.23 14.46 -2.02
N ARG A 2 -5.86 13.34 -1.64
CA ARG A 2 -5.35 12.00 -2.00
C ARG A 2 -5.56 11.82 -3.51
N PRO A 3 -4.52 11.57 -4.32
CA PRO A 3 -4.72 11.33 -5.74
C PRO A 3 -5.70 10.15 -5.88
N LYS A 4 -6.84 10.41 -6.53
CA LYS A 4 -7.80 9.38 -6.88
C LYS A 4 -7.10 8.55 -7.96
N HIS A 5 -6.56 7.39 -7.60
CA HIS A 5 -6.10 6.42 -8.58
C HIS A 5 -7.28 6.14 -9.51
N LYS A 6 -7.11 6.32 -10.83
CA LYS A 6 -8.06 5.76 -11.79
C LYS A 6 -8.06 4.27 -11.52
N LEU A 7 -9.18 3.75 -11.02
CA LEU A 7 -9.38 2.30 -10.99
C LEU A 7 -9.27 1.83 -12.44
N PRO A 8 -8.52 0.75 -12.73
CA PRO A 8 -8.64 0.09 -14.02
C PRO A 8 -10.14 -0.19 -14.28
N GLU A 9 -10.55 -0.16 -15.54
CA GLU A 9 -11.95 -0.44 -15.93
C GLU A 9 -12.42 -1.83 -15.44
N ALA A 10 -11.47 -2.72 -15.16
CA ALA A 10 -11.65 -3.99 -14.49
C ALA A 10 -11.51 -3.89 -12.96
N ASP A 11 -12.39 -4.58 -12.24
CA ASP A 11 -12.33 -4.74 -10.79
C ASP A 11 -10.93 -5.24 -10.33
N PRO A 12 -10.22 -4.50 -9.45
CA PRO A 12 -8.86 -4.85 -9.03
C PRO A 12 -8.75 -6.24 -8.38
N VAL A 13 -9.81 -6.70 -7.69
CA VAL A 13 -9.83 -8.01 -7.05
C VAL A 13 -9.89 -9.10 -8.12
N SER A 14 -10.80 -8.96 -9.08
CA SER A 14 -10.89 -9.86 -10.24
C SER A 14 -9.58 -9.88 -11.04
N HIS A 15 -8.92 -8.74 -11.18
CA HIS A 15 -7.65 -8.65 -11.90
C HIS A 15 -6.52 -9.44 -11.22
N ILE A 16 -6.33 -9.30 -9.91
CA ILE A 16 -5.26 -10.02 -9.21
C ILE A 16 -5.55 -11.53 -9.16
N ILE A 17 -6.80 -11.93 -8.98
CA ILE A 17 -7.17 -13.35 -9.03
C ILE A 17 -6.89 -13.94 -10.41
N ALA A 18 -7.23 -13.22 -11.49
CA ALA A 18 -6.95 -13.66 -12.85
C ALA A 18 -5.44 -13.73 -13.15
N TRP A 19 -4.63 -12.84 -12.56
CA TRP A 19 -3.17 -12.89 -12.69
C TRP A 19 -2.56 -14.15 -12.06
N HIS A 20 -3.21 -14.71 -11.05
CA HIS A 20 -2.83 -15.97 -10.40
C HIS A 20 -3.63 -17.18 -10.91
N ASP A 21 -4.17 -17.15 -12.14
CA ASP A 21 -4.93 -18.26 -12.74
C ASP A 21 -6.13 -18.74 -11.90
N GLY A 22 -6.73 -17.86 -11.10
CA GLY A 22 -7.80 -18.20 -10.17
C GLY A 22 -7.33 -18.70 -8.80
N ASP A 23 -6.03 -18.81 -8.56
CA ASP A 23 -5.48 -19.19 -7.26
C ASP A 23 -5.58 -18.02 -6.27
N HIS A 24 -6.66 -18.02 -5.49
CA HIS A 24 -6.91 -17.05 -4.43
C HIS A 24 -5.85 -17.07 -3.33
N ARG A 25 -5.21 -18.22 -3.09
CA ARG A 25 -4.19 -18.35 -2.05
C ARG A 25 -2.92 -17.65 -2.49
N ALA A 26 -2.45 -17.93 -3.71
CA ALA A 26 -1.29 -17.26 -4.29
C ALA A 26 -1.49 -15.74 -4.39
N ALA A 27 -2.68 -15.30 -4.84
CA ALA A 27 -3.02 -13.88 -4.88
C ALA A 27 -2.98 -13.20 -3.50
N THR A 28 -3.47 -13.89 -2.47
CA THR A 28 -3.44 -13.38 -1.09
C THR A 28 -2.01 -13.32 -0.57
N GLU A 29 -1.18 -14.33 -0.85
CA GLU A 29 0.23 -14.35 -0.43
C GLU A 29 1.00 -13.18 -1.05
N THR A 30 0.84 -12.93 -2.35
CA THR A 30 1.44 -11.77 -3.02
C THR A 30 0.99 -10.45 -2.41
N LEU A 31 -0.31 -10.28 -2.12
CA LEU A 31 -0.81 -9.07 -1.46
C LEU A 31 -0.22 -8.88 -0.05
N MET A 32 -0.01 -9.96 0.69
CA MET A 32 0.60 -9.90 2.02
C MET A 32 2.08 -9.49 1.94
N GLU A 33 2.81 -9.99 0.95
CA GLU A 33 4.19 -9.58 0.67
C GLU A 33 4.28 -8.11 0.26
N ASP A 34 3.39 -7.64 -0.63
CA ASP A 34 3.32 -6.25 -1.06
C ASP A 34 3.04 -5.31 0.13
N VAL A 35 2.10 -5.67 1.01
CA VAL A 35 1.80 -4.89 2.21
C VAL A 35 3.02 -4.83 3.15
N ALA A 36 3.73 -5.94 3.33
CA ALA A 36 4.94 -5.96 4.15
C ALA A 36 6.04 -5.06 3.55
N HIS A 37 6.25 -5.14 2.24
CA HIS A 37 7.19 -4.32 1.52
C HIS A 37 6.87 -2.82 1.63
N LEU A 38 5.61 -2.45 1.39
CA LEU A 38 5.16 -1.05 1.47
C LEU A 38 5.29 -0.47 2.88
N ARG A 39 5.01 -1.28 3.93
CA ARG A 39 5.23 -0.86 5.32
C ARG A 39 6.71 -0.61 5.60
N MET A 40 7.59 -1.49 5.12
CA MET A 40 9.03 -1.29 5.24
C MET A 40 9.49 -0.01 4.53
N GLN A 41 9.05 0.23 3.30
CA GLN A 41 9.36 1.46 2.57
C GLN A 41 8.85 2.70 3.31
N LEU A 42 7.64 2.63 3.87
CA LEU A 42 7.06 3.73 4.64
C LEU A 42 7.87 4.02 5.90
N ALA A 43 8.30 2.99 6.63
CA ALA A 43 9.14 3.14 7.81
C ALA A 43 10.50 3.76 7.46
N LEU A 44 11.14 3.31 6.38
CA LEU A 44 12.40 3.87 5.90
C LEU A 44 12.26 5.33 5.48
N ALA A 45 11.23 5.66 4.69
CA ALA A 45 10.94 7.03 4.28
C ALA A 45 10.68 7.91 5.51
N THR A 46 9.92 7.42 6.48
CA THR A 46 9.63 8.12 7.73
C THR A 46 10.89 8.38 8.56
N ALA A 47 11.79 7.41 8.65
CA ALA A 47 13.07 7.57 9.34
C ALA A 47 14.02 8.56 8.62
N ALA A 48 13.98 8.58 7.28
CA ALA A 48 14.79 9.49 6.48
C ALA A 48 14.25 10.93 6.46
N MET A 49 12.94 11.12 6.64
CA MET A 49 12.33 12.45 6.73
C MET A 49 12.73 13.13 8.04
N GLY A 50 13.52 14.20 7.96
CA GLY A 50 13.82 15.06 9.11
C GLY A 50 12.55 15.74 9.66
N ARG A 51 12.55 16.11 10.96
CA ARG A 51 11.38 16.65 11.69
C ARG A 51 10.72 17.88 11.03
N GLY A 52 11.47 18.64 10.23
CA GLY A 52 10.98 19.83 9.51
C GLY A 52 10.43 19.56 8.11
N PHE A 53 10.70 18.40 7.50
CA PHE A 53 10.38 18.10 6.10
C PHE A 53 8.88 18.18 5.80
N THR A 54 8.06 17.75 6.75
CA THR A 54 6.59 17.69 6.69
C THR A 54 5.93 18.64 7.69
N ARG A 55 6.67 19.61 8.25
CA ARG A 55 6.19 20.50 9.33
C ARG A 55 5.59 19.74 10.52
N GLY A 56 6.25 18.66 10.94
CA GLY A 56 5.87 17.86 12.11
C GLY A 56 4.81 16.79 11.86
N TRP A 57 4.23 16.69 10.66
CA TRP A 57 3.34 15.59 10.31
C TRP A 57 4.13 14.31 10.00
N VAL A 58 3.72 13.16 10.52
CA VAL A 58 4.41 11.89 10.29
C VAL A 58 3.40 10.85 9.80
N PRO A 59 3.72 10.04 8.77
CA PRO A 59 2.84 8.98 8.32
C PRO A 59 2.58 7.97 9.45
N SER A 60 1.35 7.45 9.50
CA SER A 60 0.97 6.39 10.43
C SER A 60 0.62 5.13 9.66
N GLU A 61 1.02 3.98 10.20
CA GLU A 61 0.66 2.67 9.65
C GLU A 61 -0.82 2.33 9.87
N LYS A 62 -1.47 2.98 10.84
CA LYS A 62 -2.88 2.73 11.16
C LYS A 62 -3.78 3.46 10.17
N ARG A 63 -4.75 2.73 9.62
CA ARG A 63 -5.73 3.24 8.65
C ARG A 63 -6.55 4.43 9.18
N ASP A 64 -6.82 4.45 10.49
CA ASP A 64 -7.67 5.45 11.14
C ASP A 64 -6.87 6.40 12.06
N ALA A 65 -5.57 6.54 11.83
CA ALA A 65 -4.79 7.53 12.57
C ALA A 65 -5.19 8.95 12.13
N VAL A 66 -5.51 9.78 13.13
CA VAL A 66 -5.96 11.18 13.00
C VAL A 66 -4.77 12.12 12.81
#